data_AF-A0A834H0E8-F1
#
_entry.id   AF-A0A834H0E8-F1
#
_cell.length_a   1.000
_cell.length_b   1.000
_cell.length_c   1.000
_cell.angle_alpha   90.00
_cell.angle_beta   90.00
_cell.angle_gamma   90.00
#
_symmetry.space_group_name_H-M   'P 1'
#
loop_
_entity.id
_entity.type
_entity.pdbx_description
1 polymer ?
#
loop_
_entity_poly.entity_id
_entity_poly.type
_entity_poly.pdbx_seq_one_letter_code
_entity_poly.pdbx_strand_id
1 'polypeptide(L)'
;MVVTSIGEEDQAQNTPEYDRKSELKAFDDSKAGVKGLVDAGVTKIPHIFIHEKSQFNDISTTGSVASKFSVPVIDLEGIHGSPAQRTEIIEKIRDACEKWGFFQVVNHGIPMFVMDDMIDGVRRFHEQDAEVKKGFYSRDVTRKFIYNSNFDLYQSPAANWRDTIACVMAPQPPDPQELPAVCRDMLLLATLDMEKTISYDNHKWKESQWSDLKLPYIPGQDNPEAFGKCIQPSKTRFSEHGAVDLDMF
;
A
#
# COMPACT_ATOMS: atom_id res chain seq x y z
N MET A 1 -67.98 24.59 -22.99
CA MET A 1 -66.66 25.18 -22.66
C MET A 1 -65.87 24.07 -21.99
N VAL A 2 -65.01 23.42 -22.76
CA VAL A 2 -64.30 22.18 -22.38
C VAL A 2 -63.04 22.58 -21.61
N VAL A 3 -62.87 22.05 -20.41
CA VAL A 3 -61.65 22.17 -19.61
C VAL A 3 -60.77 20.99 -19.96
N THR A 4 -59.67 21.21 -20.68
CA THR A 4 -58.61 20.23 -20.87
C THR A 4 -57.38 20.67 -20.09
N SER A 5 -57.13 19.92 -19.02
CA SER A 5 -55.87 19.83 -18.29
C SER A 5 -54.75 19.40 -19.25
N ILE A 6 -53.65 20.15 -19.28
CA ILE A 6 -52.40 19.74 -19.93
C ILE A 6 -51.55 19.13 -18.81
N GLY A 7 -51.40 17.81 -18.83
CA GLY A 7 -50.43 17.11 -18.02
C GLY A 7 -49.04 17.30 -18.63
N GLU A 8 -48.11 17.78 -17.81
CA GLU A 8 -46.68 17.81 -18.12
C GLU A 8 -46.14 16.37 -18.12
N GLU A 9 -45.59 15.94 -19.25
CA GLU A 9 -44.85 14.68 -19.36
C GLU A 9 -43.45 14.88 -18.75
N ASP A 10 -43.24 14.33 -17.55
CA ASP A 10 -41.93 14.15 -16.94
C ASP A 10 -41.07 13.22 -17.81
N GLN A 11 -40.14 13.79 -18.57
CA GLN A 11 -39.05 13.03 -19.18
C GLN A 11 -38.05 12.64 -18.10
N ALA A 12 -38.25 11.44 -17.54
CA ALA A 12 -37.23 10.77 -16.73
C ALA A 12 -35.94 10.63 -17.55
N GLN A 13 -34.91 11.40 -17.18
CA GLN A 13 -33.56 11.23 -17.70
C GLN A 13 -33.05 9.85 -17.28
N ASN A 14 -33.12 8.88 -18.20
CA ASN A 14 -32.42 7.60 -18.07
C ASN A 14 -30.91 7.85 -18.09
N THR A 15 -30.33 8.10 -16.92
CA THR A 15 -28.88 7.96 -16.73
C THR A 15 -28.54 6.49 -17.03
N PRO A 16 -27.62 6.19 -17.96
CA PRO A 16 -27.24 4.81 -18.22
C PRO A 16 -26.71 4.18 -16.94
N GLU A 17 -27.22 3.00 -16.61
CA GLU A 17 -26.81 2.22 -15.45
C GLU A 17 -25.29 2.01 -15.48
N TYR A 18 -24.61 2.37 -14.39
CA TYR A 18 -23.16 2.28 -14.29
C TYR A 18 -22.71 0.80 -14.33
N ASP A 19 -22.00 0.41 -15.38
CA ASP A 19 -21.42 -0.92 -15.50
C ASP A 19 -20.00 -0.98 -14.90
N ARG A 20 -19.96 -1.23 -13.58
CA ARG A 20 -18.72 -1.43 -12.82
C ARG A 20 -17.82 -2.53 -13.41
N LYS A 21 -18.41 -3.60 -13.95
CA LYS A 21 -17.64 -4.76 -14.43
C LYS A 21 -16.84 -4.39 -15.67
N SER A 22 -17.45 -3.62 -16.58
CA SER A 22 -16.77 -3.11 -17.77
C SER A 22 -15.68 -2.10 -17.41
N GLU A 23 -15.90 -1.20 -16.45
CA GLU A 23 -14.87 -0.25 -15.99
C GLU A 23 -13.67 -0.97 -15.36
N LEU A 24 -13.91 -1.94 -14.46
CA LEU A 24 -12.86 -2.77 -13.88
C LEU A 24 -12.04 -3.49 -14.95
N LYS A 25 -12.72 -4.11 -15.93
CA LYS A 25 -12.06 -4.84 -17.01
C LYS A 25 -11.21 -3.91 -17.88
N ALA A 26 -11.73 -2.73 -18.24
CA ALA A 26 -10.98 -1.76 -19.02
C ALA A 26 -9.72 -1.28 -18.27
N PHE A 27 -9.85 -1.00 -16.97
CA PHE A 27 -8.72 -0.64 -16.13
C PHE A 27 -7.67 -1.76 -16.07
N ASP A 28 -8.10 -2.99 -15.83
CA ASP A 28 -7.21 -4.16 -15.71
C ASP A 28 -6.52 -4.53 -17.03
N ASP A 29 -7.26 -4.51 -18.14
CA ASP A 29 -6.75 -4.78 -19.50
C ASP A 29 -5.73 -3.73 -19.94
N SER A 30 -5.83 -2.50 -19.43
CA SER A 30 -4.85 -1.45 -19.72
C SER A 30 -3.46 -1.81 -19.21
N LYS A 31 -3.37 -2.58 -18.11
CA LYS A 31 -2.12 -2.96 -17.41
C LYS A 31 -1.23 -1.78 -17.03
N ALA A 32 -1.74 -0.55 -17.10
CA ALA A 32 -1.00 0.68 -16.89
C ALA A 32 -1.05 1.17 -15.43
N GLY A 33 -1.94 0.57 -14.62
CA GLY A 33 -2.17 0.92 -13.24
C GLY A 33 -2.71 2.34 -13.06
N VAL A 34 -2.71 2.80 -11.81
CA VAL A 34 -3.15 4.14 -11.44
C VAL A 34 -2.19 5.19 -11.99
N LYS A 35 -0.89 4.90 -12.06
CA LYS A 35 0.11 5.81 -12.66
C LYS A 35 -0.24 6.10 -14.12
N GLY A 36 -0.67 5.10 -14.89
CA GLY A 36 -1.11 5.30 -16.26
C GLY A 36 -2.33 6.22 -16.40
N LEU A 37 -3.26 6.19 -15.44
CA LEU A 37 -4.39 7.13 -15.41
C LEU A 37 -3.91 8.57 -15.17
N VAL A 38 -3.03 8.76 -14.19
CA VAL A 38 -2.45 10.07 -13.86
C VAL A 38 -1.65 10.63 -15.03
N ASP A 39 -0.80 9.82 -15.66
CA ASP A 39 0.02 10.21 -16.81
C ASP A 39 -0.83 10.57 -18.03
N ALA A 40 -2.02 9.95 -18.16
CA ALA A 40 -3.01 10.29 -19.19
C ALA A 40 -3.78 11.60 -18.89
N GLY A 41 -3.53 12.25 -17.75
CA GLY A 41 -4.16 13.52 -17.41
C GLY A 41 -5.64 13.40 -17.01
N VAL A 42 -6.02 12.27 -16.39
CA VAL A 42 -7.39 12.04 -15.90
C VAL A 42 -7.90 13.21 -15.06
N THR A 43 -9.04 13.79 -15.46
CA THR A 43 -9.66 14.94 -14.74
C THR A 43 -10.79 14.54 -13.80
N LYS A 44 -11.23 13.26 -13.84
CA LYS A 44 -12.27 12.70 -12.99
C LYS A 44 -11.87 11.32 -12.53
N ILE A 45 -12.01 11.04 -11.24
CA ILE A 45 -11.72 9.72 -10.68
C ILE A 45 -12.71 8.69 -11.25
N PRO A 46 -12.24 7.58 -11.84
CA PRO A 46 -13.10 6.46 -12.26
C PRO A 46 -13.93 5.93 -11.09
N HIS A 47 -15.16 5.50 -11.36
CA HIS A 47 -16.11 5.13 -10.31
C HIS A 47 -15.63 3.94 -9.48
N ILE A 48 -14.87 3.02 -10.07
CA ILE A 48 -14.23 1.90 -9.37
C ILE A 48 -13.35 2.32 -8.17
N PHE A 49 -12.85 3.55 -8.09
CA PHE A 49 -12.04 4.06 -6.97
C PHE A 49 -12.85 4.86 -5.94
N ILE A 50 -14.14 5.08 -6.16
CA ILE A 50 -15.00 5.87 -5.27
C ILE A 50 -15.61 4.94 -4.23
N HIS A 51 -15.28 5.18 -2.95
CA HIS A 51 -15.91 4.47 -1.84
C HIS A 51 -17.23 5.15 -1.48
N GLU A 52 -18.37 4.50 -1.75
CA GLU A 52 -19.72 5.02 -1.43
C GLU A 52 -19.92 5.33 0.06
N LYS A 53 -19.13 4.71 0.94
CA LYS A 53 -19.13 4.93 2.40
C LYS A 53 -18.09 5.93 2.86
N SER A 54 -17.89 7.04 2.15
CA SER A 54 -17.20 8.21 2.74
C SER A 54 -18.08 8.95 3.77
N GLN A 55 -19.24 8.41 4.15
CA GLN A 55 -19.95 8.79 5.39
C GLN A 55 -19.24 8.28 6.66
N PHE A 56 -17.90 8.26 6.67
CA PHE A 56 -17.24 8.50 7.93
C PHE A 56 -17.67 9.92 8.28
N ASN A 57 -18.66 10.03 9.17
CA ASN A 57 -18.93 11.29 9.85
C ASN A 57 -17.59 11.92 10.11
N ASP A 58 -17.38 13.12 9.58
CA ASP A 58 -16.36 14.00 10.09
C ASP A 58 -16.48 13.89 11.61
N ILE A 59 -15.51 13.23 12.25
CA ILE A 59 -15.24 13.49 13.65
C ILE A 59 -14.56 14.86 13.64
N SER A 60 -15.29 15.87 13.16
CA SER A 60 -15.18 17.24 13.59
C SER A 60 -15.67 17.22 15.04
N THR A 61 -14.76 16.79 15.91
CA THR A 61 -14.48 17.47 17.17
C THR A 61 -15.72 17.95 17.92
N THR A 62 -16.60 17.03 18.32
CA THR A 62 -17.51 17.29 19.44
C THR A 62 -16.76 17.01 20.73
N GLY A 63 -16.02 18.01 21.20
CA GLY A 63 -15.72 18.25 22.62
C GLY A 63 -15.15 17.09 23.46
N SER A 64 -14.37 16.18 22.89
CA SER A 64 -13.68 15.13 23.64
C SER A 64 -12.21 15.49 23.74
N VAL A 65 -11.69 15.54 24.97
CA VAL A 65 -10.25 15.65 25.26
C VAL A 65 -9.51 14.79 24.25
N ALA A 66 -8.69 15.41 23.40
CA ALA A 66 -7.82 14.68 22.49
C ALA A 66 -6.91 13.81 23.35
N SER A 67 -7.33 12.57 23.59
CA SER A 67 -6.44 11.55 24.11
C SER A 67 -5.32 11.47 23.10
N LYS A 68 -4.13 11.91 23.51
CA LYS A 68 -2.91 11.81 22.72
C LYS A 68 -2.56 10.33 22.59
N PHE A 69 -3.30 9.63 21.72
CA PHE A 69 -2.96 8.29 21.31
C PHE A 69 -1.74 8.43 20.39
N SER A 70 -0.57 8.07 20.92
CA SER A 70 0.66 7.93 20.15
C SER A 70 0.91 6.45 19.92
N VAL A 71 1.19 6.08 18.66
CA VAL A 71 1.63 4.74 18.30
C VAL A 71 2.89 4.40 19.11
N PRO A 72 3.01 3.19 19.69
CA PRO A 72 4.21 2.79 20.41
C PRO A 72 5.45 2.84 19.49
N VAL A 73 6.53 3.41 20.01
CA VAL A 73 7.85 3.38 19.35
C VAL A 73 8.76 2.50 20.19
N ILE A 74 9.32 1.45 19.58
CA ILE A 74 10.20 0.48 20.23
C ILE A 74 11.62 0.71 19.72
N ASP A 75 12.54 0.93 20.66
CA ASP A 75 13.96 1.05 20.39
C ASP A 75 14.62 -0.33 20.47
N LEU A 76 15.25 -0.77 19.38
CA LEU A 76 15.99 -2.04 19.34
C LEU A 76 17.48 -1.90 19.69
N GLU A 77 17.94 -0.70 20.07
CA GLU A 77 19.30 -0.52 20.55
C GLU A 77 19.57 -1.46 21.74
N GLY A 78 20.63 -2.27 21.62
CA GLY A 78 20.97 -3.23 22.66
C GLY A 78 20.15 -4.53 22.66
N ILE A 79 19.34 -4.81 21.63
CA ILE A 79 18.70 -6.14 21.44
C ILE A 79 19.73 -7.28 21.37
N HIS A 80 20.96 -6.96 20.97
CA HIS A 80 22.13 -7.85 20.95
C HIS A 80 23.05 -7.70 22.17
N GLY A 81 22.65 -6.89 23.15
CA GLY A 81 23.39 -6.65 24.38
C GLY A 81 23.21 -7.79 25.39
N SER A 82 22.99 -7.42 26.65
CA SER A 82 22.78 -8.40 27.72
C SER A 82 21.43 -9.14 27.58
N PRO A 83 21.30 -10.37 28.12
CA PRO A 83 20.02 -11.07 28.16
C PRO A 83 18.88 -10.28 28.83
N ALA A 84 19.22 -9.43 29.81
CA ALA A 84 18.25 -8.56 30.48
C ALA A 84 17.69 -7.49 29.54
N GLN A 85 18.55 -6.79 28.79
CA GLN A 85 18.15 -5.78 27.80
C GLN A 85 17.28 -6.40 26.70
N ARG A 86 17.68 -7.57 26.17
CA ARG A 86 16.89 -8.30 25.19
C ARG A 86 15.50 -8.66 25.71
N THR A 87 15.41 -9.13 26.96
CA THR A 87 14.13 -9.49 27.58
C THR A 87 13.21 -8.28 27.69
N GLU A 88 13.72 -7.13 28.11
CA GLU A 88 12.94 -5.89 28.21
C GLU A 88 12.38 -5.46 26.84
N ILE A 89 13.18 -5.54 25.77
CA ILE A 89 12.74 -5.19 24.41
C ILE A 89 11.64 -6.15 23.93
N ILE A 90 11.81 -7.46 24.13
CA ILE A 90 10.80 -8.47 23.75
C ILE A 90 9.49 -8.25 24.52
N GLU A 91 9.55 -7.86 25.80
CA GLU A 91 8.35 -7.55 26.58
C GLU A 91 7.61 -6.31 26.04
N LYS A 92 8.34 -5.28 25.58
CA LYS A 92 7.75 -4.11 24.90
C LYS A 92 7.07 -4.50 23.59
N ILE A 93 7.71 -5.36 22.80
CA ILE A 93 7.13 -5.89 21.54
C ILE A 93 5.83 -6.65 21.84
N ARG A 94 5.86 -7.57 22.81
CA ARG A 94 4.66 -8.32 23.23
C ARG A 94 3.53 -7.38 23.65
N ASP A 95 3.83 -6.40 24.50
CA ASP A 95 2.82 -5.44 25.00
C ASP A 95 2.20 -4.61 23.87
N ALA A 96 3.03 -4.17 22.91
CA ALA A 96 2.57 -3.44 21.73
C ALA A 96 1.68 -4.33 20.84
N CYS A 97 2.07 -5.58 20.61
CA CYS A 97 1.24 -6.54 19.86
C CYS A 97 -0.13 -6.77 20.54
N GLU A 98 -0.15 -7.00 21.85
CA GLU A 98 -1.38 -7.30 22.61
C GLU A 98 -2.34 -6.10 22.69
N LYS A 99 -1.81 -4.88 22.83
CA LYS A 99 -2.63 -3.68 23.06
C LYS A 99 -2.94 -2.88 21.79
N TRP A 100 -2.03 -2.88 20.82
CA TRP A 100 -2.11 -2.02 19.64
C TRP A 100 -2.23 -2.80 18.34
N GLY A 101 -1.61 -3.98 18.24
CA GLY A 101 -1.53 -4.77 17.01
C GLY A 101 -0.56 -4.21 15.95
N PHE A 102 0.04 -3.04 16.20
CA PHE A 102 1.06 -2.42 15.36
C PHE A 102 1.93 -1.48 16.20
N PHE A 103 3.18 -1.26 15.77
CA PHE A 103 4.13 -0.36 16.42
C PHE A 103 5.22 0.10 15.43
N GLN A 104 5.93 1.15 15.82
CA GLN A 104 7.10 1.66 15.12
C GLN A 104 8.37 1.14 15.75
N VAL A 105 9.40 0.95 14.94
CA VAL A 105 10.71 0.50 15.40
C VAL A 105 11.80 1.47 15.02
N VAL A 106 12.71 1.81 15.95
CA VAL A 106 13.93 2.59 15.71
C VAL A 106 15.16 1.79 16.11
N ASN A 107 16.35 2.20 15.63
CA ASN A 107 17.62 1.51 15.87
C ASN A 107 17.58 0.01 15.47
N HIS A 108 16.81 -0.32 14.43
CA HIS A 108 16.62 -1.67 13.92
C HIS A 108 17.85 -2.26 13.21
N GLY A 109 18.90 -1.46 12.98
CA GLY A 109 20.15 -1.91 12.38
C GLY A 109 20.16 -1.97 10.84
N ILE A 110 19.06 -1.59 10.18
CA ILE A 110 19.04 -1.43 8.72
C ILE A 110 19.67 -0.06 8.40
N PRO A 111 20.73 -0.01 7.57
CA PRO A 111 21.37 1.25 7.24
C PRO A 111 20.41 2.22 6.52
N MET A 112 20.52 3.52 6.82
CA MET A 112 19.69 4.57 6.19
C MET A 112 19.74 4.53 4.66
N PHE A 113 20.93 4.31 4.07
CA PHE A 113 21.07 4.28 2.61
C PHE A 113 20.26 3.14 1.96
N VAL A 114 20.02 2.03 2.67
CA VAL A 114 19.19 0.93 2.17
C VAL A 114 17.73 1.36 2.09
N MET A 115 17.24 2.09 3.10
CA MET A 115 15.88 2.63 3.10
C MET A 115 15.69 3.70 2.01
N ASP A 116 16.68 4.58 1.84
CA ASP A 116 16.68 5.59 0.78
C ASP A 116 16.67 4.93 -0.61
N ASP A 117 17.54 3.92 -0.82
CA ASP A 117 17.60 3.15 -2.05
C ASP A 117 16.29 2.40 -2.32
N MET A 118 15.60 1.91 -1.28
CA MET A 118 14.27 1.31 -1.38
C MET A 118 13.23 2.28 -1.93
N ILE A 119 13.13 3.46 -1.32
CA ILE A 119 12.18 4.50 -1.75
C ILE A 119 12.47 4.90 -3.19
N ASP A 120 13.75 5.14 -3.51
CA ASP A 120 14.16 5.53 -4.85
C ASP A 120 13.97 4.41 -5.88
N GLY A 121 14.24 3.15 -5.53
CA GLY A 121 14.05 2.00 -6.41
C GLY A 121 12.59 1.78 -6.80
N VAL A 122 11.66 1.95 -5.85
CA VAL A 122 10.21 1.90 -6.12
C VAL A 122 9.79 3.02 -7.07
N ARG A 123 10.26 4.24 -6.79
CA ARG A 123 9.99 5.40 -7.65
C ARG A 123 10.54 5.16 -9.06
N ARG A 124 11.81 4.77 -9.20
CA ARG A 124 12.43 4.43 -10.49
C ARG A 124 11.64 3.41 -11.26
N PHE A 125 11.13 2.36 -10.61
CA PHE A 125 10.30 1.37 -11.29
C PHE A 125 8.99 1.97 -11.84
N HIS A 126 8.26 2.76 -11.03
CA HIS A 126 6.97 3.32 -11.44
C HIS A 126 7.04 4.52 -12.38
N GLU A 127 8.17 5.22 -12.43
CA GLU A 127 8.42 6.29 -13.42
C GLU A 127 8.91 5.78 -14.79
N GLN A 128 9.12 4.47 -14.96
CA GLN A 128 9.38 3.90 -16.28
C GLN A 128 8.17 4.04 -17.21
N ASP A 129 8.44 3.97 -18.51
CA ASP A 129 7.43 3.87 -19.56
C ASP A 129 6.41 2.78 -19.25
N ALA A 130 5.13 3.08 -19.51
CA ALA A 130 4.03 2.16 -19.24
C ALA A 130 4.25 0.80 -19.94
N GLU A 131 4.74 0.79 -21.19
CA GLU A 131 5.02 -0.44 -21.94
C GLU A 131 6.05 -1.35 -21.26
N VAL A 132 7.06 -0.78 -20.60
CA VAL A 132 8.05 -1.56 -19.83
C VAL A 132 7.37 -2.18 -18.61
N LYS A 133 6.60 -1.39 -17.85
CA LYS A 133 5.91 -1.86 -16.64
C LYS A 133 4.85 -2.93 -16.96
N LYS A 134 4.18 -2.85 -18.12
CA LYS A 134 3.19 -3.85 -18.57
C LYS A 134 3.75 -5.27 -18.65
N GLY A 135 5.05 -5.44 -18.91
CA GLY A 135 5.71 -6.75 -18.91
C GLY A 135 5.72 -7.43 -17.52
N PHE A 136 5.68 -6.63 -16.46
CA PHE A 136 5.60 -7.09 -15.08
C PHE A 136 4.18 -7.12 -14.54
N TYR A 137 3.20 -6.56 -15.27
CA TYR A 137 1.81 -6.55 -14.81
C TYR A 137 1.24 -7.97 -14.75
N SER A 138 0.75 -8.37 -13.58
CA SER A 138 0.12 -9.67 -13.42
C SER A 138 -0.84 -9.77 -12.24
N ARG A 139 -1.83 -10.65 -12.41
CA ARG A 139 -2.69 -11.17 -11.34
C ARG A 139 -2.38 -12.62 -10.98
N ASP A 140 -1.40 -13.23 -11.64
CA ASP A 140 -0.95 -14.58 -11.33
C ASP A 140 -0.07 -14.56 -10.08
N VAL A 141 -0.62 -15.10 -8.99
CA VAL A 141 0.02 -15.15 -7.67
C VAL A 141 1.19 -16.14 -7.61
N THR A 142 1.39 -16.96 -8.64
CA THR A 142 2.53 -17.88 -8.72
C THR A 142 3.82 -17.20 -9.20
N ARG A 143 3.70 -16.01 -9.81
CA ARG A 143 4.87 -15.22 -10.22
C ARG A 143 5.57 -14.64 -9.00
N LYS A 144 6.90 -14.76 -8.97
CA LYS A 144 7.71 -14.22 -7.88
C LYS A 144 7.75 -12.69 -7.86
N PHE A 145 7.76 -12.04 -9.03
CA PHE A 145 7.65 -10.58 -9.14
C PHE A 145 6.37 -10.20 -9.89
N ILE A 146 5.58 -9.32 -9.29
CA ILE A 146 4.34 -8.80 -9.87
C ILE A 146 4.25 -7.28 -9.70
N TYR A 147 3.70 -6.63 -10.71
CA TYR A 147 3.20 -5.26 -10.64
C TYR A 147 1.68 -5.29 -10.81
N ASN A 148 0.92 -4.64 -9.92
CA ASN A 148 -0.52 -4.40 -10.09
C ASN A 148 -1.01 -3.30 -9.13
N SER A 149 -2.25 -2.83 -9.31
CA SER A 149 -2.81 -1.79 -8.44
C SER A 149 -3.56 -2.34 -7.23
N ASN A 150 -4.32 -3.41 -7.41
CA ASN A 150 -5.16 -4.01 -6.37
C ASN A 150 -5.17 -5.53 -6.55
N PHE A 151 -4.79 -6.27 -5.50
CA PHE A 151 -4.82 -7.74 -5.48
C PHE A 151 -6.25 -8.28 -5.62
N ASP A 152 -7.20 -7.66 -4.92
CA ASP A 152 -8.61 -8.06 -4.81
C ASP A 152 -9.54 -7.24 -5.73
N LEU A 153 -9.03 -6.69 -6.83
CA LEU A 153 -9.73 -5.72 -7.71
C LEU A 153 -11.18 -6.10 -8.04
N TYR A 154 -11.45 -7.38 -8.35
CA TYR A 154 -12.78 -7.85 -8.74
C TYR A 154 -13.69 -8.26 -7.57
N GLN A 155 -13.14 -8.34 -6.35
CA GLN A 155 -13.87 -8.76 -5.15
C GLN A 155 -14.20 -7.56 -4.26
N SER A 156 -13.29 -6.60 -4.17
CA SER A 156 -13.47 -5.41 -3.33
C SER A 156 -14.58 -4.50 -3.88
N PRO A 157 -15.37 -3.83 -3.01
CA PRO A 157 -16.43 -2.91 -3.43
C PRO A 157 -15.89 -1.66 -4.14
N ALA A 158 -14.68 -1.21 -3.77
CA ALA A 158 -13.95 -0.14 -4.43
C ALA A 158 -12.45 -0.46 -4.42
N ALA A 159 -11.75 -0.02 -5.47
CA ALA A 159 -10.32 -0.17 -5.65
C ALA A 159 -9.55 0.95 -4.92
N ASN A 160 -8.33 0.66 -4.48
CA ASN A 160 -7.43 1.66 -3.94
C ASN A 160 -6.74 2.45 -5.05
N TRP A 161 -6.56 3.75 -4.86
CA TRP A 161 -5.74 4.61 -5.72
C TRP A 161 -4.25 4.42 -5.44
N ARG A 162 -3.72 3.27 -5.84
CA ARG A 162 -2.36 2.84 -5.54
C ARG A 162 -1.88 1.88 -6.61
N ASP A 163 -0.59 1.90 -6.87
CA ASP A 163 0.16 0.89 -7.60
C ASP A 163 1.12 0.16 -6.65
N THR A 164 1.36 -1.12 -6.87
CA THR A 164 2.17 -1.97 -5.99
C THR A 164 3.09 -2.86 -6.82
N ILE A 165 4.36 -2.94 -6.42
CA ILE A 165 5.22 -4.06 -6.78
C ILE A 165 5.28 -5.04 -5.61
N ALA A 166 5.22 -6.33 -5.91
CA ALA A 166 5.43 -7.37 -4.92
C ALA A 166 6.49 -8.35 -5.40
N CYS A 167 7.39 -8.74 -4.49
CA CYS A 167 8.47 -9.68 -4.76
C CYS A 167 8.52 -10.76 -3.67
N VAL A 168 8.29 -12.01 -4.05
CA VAL A 168 8.40 -13.20 -3.18
C VAL A 168 9.87 -13.62 -3.14
N MET A 169 10.54 -13.40 -2.00
CA MET A 169 11.98 -13.62 -1.86
C MET A 169 12.34 -14.90 -1.12
N ALA A 170 11.41 -15.46 -0.35
CA ALA A 170 11.57 -16.72 0.39
C ALA A 170 10.50 -17.74 -0.01
N PRO A 171 10.76 -19.06 0.17
CA PRO A 171 12.02 -19.66 0.65
C PRO A 171 13.12 -19.67 -0.42
N GLN A 172 12.77 -19.40 -1.67
CA GLN A 172 13.73 -19.35 -2.78
C GLN A 172 13.56 -18.02 -3.51
N PRO A 173 14.57 -17.15 -3.53
CA PRO A 173 14.48 -15.89 -4.26
C PRO A 173 14.31 -16.12 -5.77
N PRO A 174 13.76 -15.15 -6.51
CA PRO A 174 13.74 -15.21 -7.97
C PRO A 174 15.16 -15.17 -8.52
N ASP A 175 15.32 -15.65 -9.77
CA ASP A 175 16.56 -15.35 -10.50
C ASP A 175 16.66 -13.83 -10.62
N PRO A 176 17.79 -13.20 -10.26
CA PRO A 176 17.96 -11.76 -10.41
C PRO A 176 17.59 -11.27 -11.81
N GLN A 177 17.81 -12.06 -12.87
CA GLN A 177 17.45 -11.71 -14.25
C GLN A 177 15.94 -11.55 -14.49
N GLU A 178 15.10 -12.18 -13.67
CA GLU A 178 13.63 -12.04 -13.71
C GLU A 178 13.14 -10.74 -13.07
N LEU A 179 14.00 -10.07 -12.28
CA LEU A 179 13.67 -8.81 -11.62
C LEU A 179 13.91 -7.60 -12.55
N PRO A 180 13.09 -6.54 -12.46
CA PRO A 180 13.32 -5.31 -13.20
C PRO A 180 14.68 -4.71 -12.85
N ALA A 181 15.52 -4.48 -13.86
CA ALA A 181 16.89 -4.00 -13.65
C ALA A 181 16.96 -2.71 -12.81
N VAL A 182 15.98 -1.82 -12.95
CA VAL A 182 15.93 -0.52 -12.25
C VAL A 182 15.75 -0.62 -10.73
N CYS A 183 15.21 -1.73 -10.21
CA CYS A 183 14.96 -1.92 -8.79
C CYS A 183 15.51 -3.25 -8.23
N ARG A 184 16.16 -4.07 -9.06
CA ARG A 184 16.72 -5.39 -8.70
C ARG A 184 17.65 -5.35 -7.50
N ASP A 185 18.70 -4.53 -7.58
CA ASP A 185 19.75 -4.50 -6.55
C ASP A 185 19.19 -4.03 -5.21
N MET A 186 18.28 -3.05 -5.27
CA MET A 186 17.52 -2.58 -4.12
C MET A 186 16.70 -3.70 -3.49
N LEU A 187 15.91 -4.45 -4.27
CA LEU A 187 15.06 -5.52 -3.75
C LEU A 187 15.89 -6.58 -3.02
N LEU A 188 17.02 -6.97 -3.63
CA LEU A 188 17.92 -7.96 -3.06
C LEU A 188 18.59 -7.46 -1.77
N LEU A 189 19.07 -6.21 -1.76
CA LEU A 189 19.72 -5.61 -0.60
C LEU A 189 18.74 -5.44 0.57
N ALA A 190 17.55 -4.91 0.29
CA ALA A 190 16.49 -4.70 1.26
C ALA A 190 16.11 -6.01 1.96
N THR A 191 15.93 -7.10 1.21
CA THR A 191 15.59 -8.40 1.78
C THR A 191 16.69 -8.93 2.71
N LEU A 192 17.96 -8.85 2.31
CA LEU A 192 19.06 -9.33 3.13
C LEU A 192 19.15 -8.62 4.48
N ASP A 193 18.87 -7.32 4.52
CA ASP A 193 18.92 -6.55 5.78
C ASP A 193 17.63 -6.69 6.61
N MET A 194 16.48 -6.88 5.98
CA MET A 194 15.24 -7.24 6.68
C MET A 194 15.35 -8.64 7.32
N GLU A 195 15.85 -9.63 6.59
CA GLU A 195 16.01 -11.00 7.10
C GLU A 195 16.95 -11.05 8.30
N LYS A 196 18.04 -10.28 8.27
CA LYS A 196 18.91 -10.09 9.44
C LYS A 196 18.09 -9.60 10.63
N THR A 197 17.40 -8.47 10.46
CA THR A 197 16.58 -7.85 11.52
C THR A 197 15.56 -8.84 12.11
N ILE A 198 14.82 -9.57 11.27
CA ILE A 198 13.78 -10.53 11.68
C ILE A 198 14.37 -11.80 12.31
N SER A 199 15.43 -12.37 11.72
CA SER A 199 16.08 -13.59 12.21
C SER A 199 16.67 -13.41 13.60
N TYR A 200 17.07 -12.19 13.96
CA TYR A 200 17.67 -11.94 15.27
C TYR A 200 16.67 -11.91 16.42
N ASP A 201 15.39 -11.65 16.15
CA ASP A 201 14.36 -11.63 17.17
C ASP A 201 14.07 -13.04 17.72
N ASN A 202 14.34 -14.10 16.92
CA ASN A 202 13.65 -15.37 17.12
C ASN A 202 14.51 -16.65 17.02
N HIS A 203 14.93 -17.19 18.17
CA HIS A 203 15.34 -18.61 18.27
C HIS A 203 14.16 -19.62 18.24
N LYS A 204 12.90 -19.14 18.29
CA LYS A 204 11.69 -19.98 18.30
C LYS A 204 10.79 -19.88 17.05
N TRP A 205 10.99 -18.90 16.18
CA TRP A 205 10.14 -18.72 15.00
C TRP A 205 10.86 -19.28 13.77
N LYS A 206 10.95 -20.62 13.71
CA LYS A 206 11.51 -21.33 12.55
C LYS A 206 10.54 -21.43 11.36
N GLU A 207 9.45 -20.66 11.34
CA GLU A 207 8.33 -20.87 10.42
C GLU A 207 7.87 -19.62 9.64
N SER A 208 8.62 -18.51 9.67
CA SER A 208 8.38 -17.43 8.70
C SER A 208 8.95 -17.83 7.33
N GLN A 209 8.24 -18.68 6.61
CA GLN A 209 8.62 -19.16 5.27
C GLN A 209 8.31 -18.17 4.14
N TRP A 210 7.85 -16.96 4.45
CA TRP A 210 7.38 -15.98 3.47
C TRP A 210 7.97 -14.60 3.77
N SER A 211 8.92 -14.17 2.95
CA SER A 211 9.36 -12.78 2.87
C SER A 211 8.83 -12.21 1.55
N ASP A 212 7.63 -11.67 1.60
CA ASP A 212 7.00 -10.96 0.48
C ASP A 212 7.21 -9.46 0.67
N LEU A 213 8.02 -8.86 -0.20
CA LEU A 213 8.22 -7.42 -0.18
C LEU A 213 7.14 -6.75 -1.03
N LYS A 214 6.15 -6.12 -0.39
CA LYS A 214 5.09 -5.34 -1.05
C LYS A 214 5.38 -3.85 -0.89
N LEU A 215 5.68 -3.19 -2.00
CA LEU A 215 6.08 -1.79 -2.01
C LEU A 215 5.03 -0.95 -2.75
N PRO A 216 4.19 -0.22 -2.01
CA PRO A 216 3.15 0.60 -2.61
C PRO A 216 3.68 1.94 -3.11
N TYR A 217 2.95 2.52 -4.05
CA TYR A 217 3.18 3.83 -4.62
C TYR A 217 1.85 4.50 -4.91
N ILE A 218 1.75 5.78 -4.57
CA ILE A 218 0.53 6.57 -4.75
C ILE A 218 0.86 7.65 -5.79
N PRO A 219 0.40 7.49 -7.05
CA PRO A 219 0.63 8.48 -8.09
C PRO A 219 -0.05 9.81 -7.77
N GLY A 220 0.63 10.93 -8.06
CA GLY A 220 0.03 12.27 -7.99
C GLY A 220 -0.11 12.88 -6.60
N GLN A 221 0.62 12.38 -5.58
CA GLN A 221 0.63 12.98 -4.23
C GLN A 221 1.05 14.46 -4.22
N ASP A 222 1.82 14.91 -5.22
CA ASP A 222 2.28 16.30 -5.34
C ASP A 222 1.18 17.26 -5.86
N ASN A 223 0.00 16.75 -6.26
CA ASN A 223 -1.14 17.55 -6.72
C ASN A 223 -2.44 17.21 -5.95
N PRO A 224 -2.56 17.66 -4.68
CA PRO A 224 -3.67 17.31 -3.80
C PRO A 224 -5.03 17.91 -4.20
N GLU A 225 -5.04 18.99 -5.00
CA GLU A 225 -6.27 19.70 -5.37
C GLU A 225 -7.21 18.87 -6.27
N ALA A 226 -6.66 17.93 -7.06
CA ALA A 226 -7.46 17.12 -7.99
C ALA A 226 -8.10 15.88 -7.34
N PHE A 227 -7.56 15.39 -6.22
CA PHE A 227 -7.90 14.03 -5.73
C PHE A 227 -8.10 13.90 -4.20
N GLY A 228 -7.85 14.96 -3.43
CA GLY A 228 -7.70 14.90 -1.96
C GLY A 228 -8.92 14.53 -1.12
N LYS A 229 -10.10 14.26 -1.70
CA LYS A 229 -11.34 13.92 -0.95
C LYS A 229 -11.89 12.51 -1.19
N CYS A 230 -11.45 11.81 -2.24
CA CYS A 230 -12.00 10.50 -2.60
C CYS A 230 -11.01 9.35 -2.35
N ILE A 231 -9.72 9.66 -2.15
CA ILE A 231 -8.68 8.66 -1.91
C ILE A 231 -8.44 8.56 -0.41
N GLN A 232 -8.72 7.41 0.19
CA GLN A 232 -8.25 7.16 1.56
C GLN A 232 -6.71 6.99 1.55
N PRO A 233 -5.98 7.70 2.43
CA PRO A 233 -4.56 7.46 2.58
C PRO A 233 -4.36 6.03 3.07
N SER A 234 -3.57 5.27 2.33
CA SER A 234 -3.12 3.96 2.80
C SER A 234 -2.25 4.13 4.04
N LYS A 235 -2.48 3.29 5.06
CA LYS A 235 -1.76 3.38 6.36
C LYS A 235 -0.27 3.01 6.30
N THR A 236 0.21 2.41 5.22
CA THR A 236 1.63 2.07 5.07
C THR A 236 2.44 3.35 4.84
N ARG A 237 3.13 3.86 5.86
CA ARG A 237 4.00 5.03 5.74
C ARG A 237 5.40 4.65 6.22
N PHE A 238 6.35 4.53 5.30
CA PHE A 238 7.76 4.62 5.67
C PHE A 238 7.99 6.04 6.20
N SER A 239 8.36 6.17 7.47
CA SER A 239 8.57 7.50 8.06
C SER A 239 9.94 8.04 7.67
N GLU A 240 10.01 9.35 7.43
CA GLU A 240 11.27 10.09 7.16
C GLU A 240 12.29 10.04 8.32
N HIS A 241 11.93 9.41 9.45
CA HIS A 241 12.74 9.33 10.66
C HIS A 241 13.36 7.95 10.90
N GLY A 242 13.38 7.09 9.87
CA GLY A 242 13.92 5.73 9.99
C GLY A 242 13.07 4.80 10.85
N ALA A 243 11.79 5.13 11.09
CA ALA A 243 10.86 4.19 11.69
C ALA A 243 10.15 3.37 10.60
N VAL A 244 10.16 2.06 10.77
CA VAL A 244 9.45 1.08 9.94
C VAL A 244 8.20 0.62 10.69
N ASP A 245 7.04 0.69 10.03
CA ASP A 245 5.80 0.12 10.55
C ASP A 245 5.85 -1.41 10.42
N LEU A 246 5.73 -2.13 11.53
CA LEU A 246 5.54 -3.58 11.54
C LEU A 246 4.07 -3.88 11.86
N ASP A 247 3.34 -4.36 10.85
CA ASP A 247 2.00 -4.92 11.01
C ASP A 247 2.12 -6.44 11.22
N MET A 248 1.58 -6.97 12.31
CA MET A 248 1.39 -8.42 12.49
C MET A 248 -0.08 -8.78 12.22
N PHE A 249 -0.32 -9.62 11.21
CA PHE A 249 -1.61 -10.25 10.96
C PHE A 249 -1.79 -11.51 11.80
#